data_AF-A0A9E4M826-F1
#
_entry.id   AF-A0A9E4M826-F1
#
_cell.length_a   1.000
_cell.length_b   1.000
_cell.length_c   1.000
_cell.angle_alpha   90.00
_cell.angle_beta   90.00
_cell.angle_gamma   90.00
#
_symmetry.space_group_name_H-M   'P 1'
#
loop_
_entity.id
_entity.type
_entity.pdbx_description
1 polymer ?
#
loop_
_entity_poly.entity_id
_entity_poly.type
_entity_poly.pdbx_seq_one_letter_code
_entity_poly.pdbx_strand_id
1 'polypeptide(L)'
;MNEGGSVFPVPELPPALVADLRRQNPWWSGDPAPVQPGPRRHLVGQIRGRLNLELAPIVAVRGPRQVGKTTAQLQIIEDLLTEGAPPSTVLRVQFDDVGSLHDLVDPILRIADWFEHHVAGAH
;
A
#
# COMPACT_ATOMS: atom_id res chain seq x y z
N MET A 1 -20.74 -25.67 19.59
CA MET A 1 -19.47 -25.60 20.33
C MET A 1 -18.36 -25.88 19.33
N ASN A 2 -17.64 -24.82 18.96
CA ASN A 2 -16.24 -24.81 18.50
C ASN A 2 -15.91 -23.34 18.26
N GLU A 3 -15.58 -22.66 19.35
CA GLU A 3 -14.98 -21.35 19.36
C GLU A 3 -13.49 -21.53 19.06
N GLY A 4 -13.11 -21.22 17.83
CA GLY A 4 -11.71 -21.08 17.40
C GLY A 4 -11.40 -19.62 17.05
N GLY A 5 -12.00 -18.68 17.77
CA GLY A 5 -11.71 -17.26 17.61
C GLY A 5 -10.25 -17.01 17.98
N SER A 6 -9.46 -16.53 17.02
CA SER A 6 -8.07 -16.13 17.20
C SER A 6 -7.90 -15.34 18.50
N VAL A 7 -7.11 -15.87 19.43
CA VAL A 7 -6.87 -15.32 20.78
C VAL A 7 -5.91 -14.12 20.75
N PHE A 8 -5.46 -13.71 19.55
CA PHE A 8 -4.61 -12.55 19.38
C PHE A 8 -5.47 -11.29 19.17
N PRO A 9 -5.32 -10.25 20.01
CA PRO A 9 -5.99 -8.99 19.76
C PRO A 9 -5.56 -8.50 18.38
N VAL A 10 -6.52 -8.32 17.48
CA VAL A 10 -6.28 -7.69 16.18
C VAL A 10 -5.62 -6.34 16.45
N PRO A 11 -4.46 -6.03 15.82
CA PRO A 11 -3.77 -4.78 16.11
C PRO A 11 -4.65 -3.61 15.68
N GLU A 12 -5.15 -2.85 16.66
CA GLU A 12 -5.82 -1.59 16.38
C GLU A 12 -4.77 -0.50 16.11
N LEU A 13 -4.86 0.11 14.93
CA LEU A 13 -4.08 1.30 14.63
C LEU A 13 -4.77 2.54 15.21
N PRO A 14 -4.01 3.58 15.59
CA PRO A 14 -4.59 4.86 15.97
C PRO A 14 -5.60 5.36 14.92
N PRO A 15 -6.79 5.85 15.31
CA PRO A 15 -7.82 6.27 14.35
C PRO A 15 -7.34 7.29 13.32
N ALA A 16 -6.43 8.19 13.70
CA ALA A 16 -5.79 9.13 12.79
C ALA A 16 -4.98 8.42 11.70
N LEU A 17 -4.17 7.41 12.06
CA LEU A 17 -3.42 6.61 11.09
C LEU A 17 -4.35 5.83 10.16
N VAL A 18 -5.45 5.26 10.67
CA VAL A 18 -6.46 4.60 9.83
C VAL A 18 -7.08 5.57 8.82
N ALA A 19 -7.42 6.78 9.26
CA ALA A 19 -7.94 7.82 8.38
C ALA A 19 -6.93 8.22 7.31
N ASP A 20 -5.65 8.33 7.66
CA ASP A 20 -4.57 8.64 6.72
C ASP A 20 -4.39 7.54 5.68
N LEU A 21 -4.37 6.28 6.11
CA LEU A 21 -4.29 5.12 5.22
C LEU A 21 -5.46 5.11 4.23
N ARG A 22 -6.70 5.32 4.70
CA ARG A 22 -7.87 5.39 3.79
C ARG A 22 -7.76 6.52 2.77
N ARG A 23 -7.26 7.71 3.16
CA ARG A 23 -7.04 8.82 2.22
C ARG A 23 -5.95 8.51 1.19
N GLN A 24 -4.93 7.75 1.58
CA GLN A 24 -3.83 7.35 0.69
C GLN A 24 -4.22 6.22 -0.28
N ASN A 25 -5.31 5.50 0.02
CA ASN A 25 -5.79 4.33 -0.71
C ASN A 25 -7.28 4.48 -1.11
N PRO A 26 -7.64 5.49 -1.92
CA PRO A 26 -9.03 5.77 -2.31
C PRO A 26 -9.74 4.57 -2.98
N TRP A 27 -8.98 3.71 -3.66
CA TRP A 27 -9.50 2.52 -4.33
C TRP A 27 -10.15 1.51 -3.38
N TRP A 28 -9.86 1.53 -2.08
CA TRP A 28 -10.56 0.68 -1.11
C TRP A 28 -12.06 1.01 -1.00
N SER A 29 -12.46 2.24 -1.36
CA SER A 29 -13.85 2.69 -1.37
C SER A 29 -14.45 2.73 -2.78
N GLY A 30 -13.72 2.26 -3.80
CA GLY A 30 -14.11 2.33 -5.20
C GLY A 30 -13.75 3.65 -5.90
N ASP A 31 -13.07 4.57 -5.22
CA ASP A 31 -12.60 5.81 -5.82
C ASP A 31 -11.34 5.60 -6.68
N PRO A 32 -11.15 6.35 -7.77
CA PRO A 32 -9.96 6.21 -8.61
C PRO A 32 -8.68 6.64 -7.87
N ALA A 33 -7.55 6.08 -8.28
CA ALA A 33 -6.25 6.59 -7.85
C ALA A 33 -6.07 8.07 -8.30
N PRO A 34 -5.30 8.89 -7.56
CA PRO A 34 -5.06 10.28 -7.95
C PRO A 34 -4.55 10.40 -9.38
N VAL A 35 -4.99 11.44 -10.11
CA VAL A 35 -4.56 11.68 -11.49
C VAL A 35 -3.04 11.88 -11.55
N GLN A 36 -2.37 11.12 -12.40
CA GLN A 36 -0.91 11.18 -12.55
C GLN A 36 -0.48 12.26 -13.55
N PRO A 37 0.45 13.17 -13.19
CA PRO A 37 0.89 14.22 -14.10
C PRO A 37 1.88 13.69 -15.16
N GLY A 38 1.53 13.89 -16.43
CA GLY A 38 2.43 13.78 -17.58
C GLY A 38 2.55 12.36 -18.18
N PRO A 39 3.44 12.19 -19.18
CA PRO A 39 3.64 10.91 -19.85
C PRO A 39 4.19 9.83 -18.90
N ARG A 40 3.95 8.56 -19.24
CA ARG A 40 4.38 7.37 -18.48
C ARG A 40 5.88 7.41 -18.17
N ARG A 41 6.25 7.24 -16.90
CA ARG A 41 7.66 7.30 -16.48
C ARG A 41 8.40 6.04 -16.90
N HIS A 42 9.60 6.18 -17.46
CA HIS A 42 10.47 5.05 -17.80
C HIS A 42 10.72 4.11 -16.61
N LEU A 43 10.77 4.66 -15.39
CA LEU A 43 10.92 3.93 -14.14
C LEU A 43 9.81 2.89 -13.90
N VAL A 44 8.60 3.10 -14.41
CA VAL A 44 7.48 2.15 -14.29
C VAL A 44 7.83 0.81 -14.91
N GLY A 45 8.37 0.83 -16.14
CA GLY A 45 8.77 -0.40 -16.85
C GLY A 45 9.86 -1.18 -16.11
N GLN A 46 10.81 -0.49 -15.49
CA GLN A 46 11.88 -1.12 -14.71
C GLN A 46 11.34 -1.79 -13.44
N ILE A 47 10.42 -1.13 -12.73
CA ILE A 47 9.82 -1.69 -11.51
C ILE A 47 8.94 -2.89 -11.87
N ARG A 48 8.07 -2.76 -12.89
CA ARG A 48 7.21 -3.85 -13.37
C ARG A 48 8.01 -5.06 -13.83
N GLY A 49 9.10 -4.85 -14.58
CA GLY A 49 10.00 -5.93 -14.98
C GLY A 49 10.56 -6.69 -13.77
N ARG A 50 10.93 -6.00 -12.69
CA ARG A 50 11.43 -6.66 -11.47
C ARG A 50 10.36 -7.40 -10.68
N LEU A 51 9.15 -6.84 -10.60
CA LEU A 51 8.02 -7.47 -9.94
C LEU A 51 7.56 -8.74 -10.68
N ASN A 52 7.43 -8.67 -12.01
CA ASN A 52 6.90 -9.76 -12.84
C ASN A 52 7.86 -10.94 -12.97
N LEU A 53 9.16 -10.73 -12.81
CA LEU A 53 10.12 -11.83 -12.84
C LEU A 53 10.07 -12.67 -11.55
N GLU A 54 9.27 -12.27 -10.54
CA GLU A 54 9.19 -12.87 -9.20
C GLU A 54 10.56 -13.02 -8.51
N LEU A 55 11.60 -12.37 -9.03
CA LEU A 55 12.99 -12.49 -8.59
C LEU A 55 13.21 -11.92 -7.20
N ALA A 56 12.32 -11.03 -6.75
CA ALA A 56 12.40 -10.41 -5.44
C ALA A 56 11.00 -10.13 -4.88
N PRO A 57 10.72 -10.52 -3.63
CA PRO A 57 9.47 -10.18 -2.95
C PRO A 57 9.35 -8.67 -2.65
N ILE A 58 10.45 -7.92 -2.75
CA ILE A 58 10.51 -6.48 -2.47
C ILE A 58 11.41 -5.78 -3.51
N VAL A 59 10.91 -4.71 -4.14
CA VAL A 59 11.69 -3.86 -5.05
C VAL A 59 12.00 -2.51 -4.39
N ALA A 60 13.27 -2.27 -4.06
CA ALA A 60 13.72 -0.98 -3.55
C ALA A 60 14.05 0.01 -4.69
N VAL A 61 13.37 1.16 -4.69
CA VAL A 61 13.57 2.23 -5.68
C VAL A 61 14.33 3.40 -5.04
N ARG A 62 15.57 3.64 -5.45
CA ARG A 62 16.43 4.73 -4.95
C ARG A 62 16.76 5.76 -6.04
N GLY A 63 16.90 7.03 -5.66
CA GLY A 63 17.31 8.11 -6.57
C GLY A 63 17.07 9.50 -5.99
N PRO A 64 17.54 10.58 -6.66
CA PRO A 64 17.41 11.97 -6.17
C PRO A 64 15.97 12.37 -5.86
N ARG A 65 15.77 13.37 -4.99
CA ARG A 65 14.42 13.93 -4.74
C ARG A 65 13.83 14.46 -6.06
N GLN A 66 12.50 14.40 -6.20
CA GLN A 66 11.75 14.94 -7.35
C GLN A 66 11.97 14.29 -8.73
N VAL A 67 12.59 13.11 -8.82
CA VAL A 67 12.75 12.37 -10.10
C VAL A 67 11.52 11.58 -10.56
N GLY A 68 10.37 11.75 -9.89
CA GLY A 68 9.12 11.08 -10.27
C GLY A 68 8.91 9.68 -9.69
N LYS A 69 9.58 9.32 -8.59
CA LYS A 69 9.38 8.02 -7.90
C LYS A 69 7.94 7.84 -7.41
N THR A 70 7.37 8.85 -6.76
CA THR A 70 5.97 8.83 -6.30
C THR A 70 5.00 8.68 -7.48
N THR A 71 5.24 9.42 -8.57
CA THR A 71 4.45 9.28 -9.80
C THR A 71 4.55 7.87 -10.37
N ALA A 72 5.74 7.27 -10.40
CA ALA A 72 5.92 5.90 -10.88
C ALA A 72 5.17 4.88 -10.00
N GLN A 73 5.21 5.04 -8.67
CA GLN A 73 4.45 4.18 -7.75
C GLN A 73 2.94 4.25 -8.00
N LEU A 74 2.40 5.47 -8.16
CA LEU A 74 0.98 5.66 -8.42
C LEU A 74 0.57 5.14 -9.81
N GLN A 75 1.41 5.33 -10.84
CA GLN A 75 1.19 4.73 -12.16
C GLN A 75 1.18 3.19 -12.11
N ILE A 76 2.01 2.57 -11.28
CA ILE A 76 2.00 1.11 -11.08
C ILE A 76 0.71 0.66 -10.39
N ILE A 77 0.23 1.41 -9.40
CA ILE A 77 -1.05 1.12 -8.73
C ILE A 77 -2.20 1.20 -9.73
N GLU A 78 -2.23 2.25 -10.55
CA GLU A 78 -3.21 2.41 -11.63
C GLU A 78 -3.16 1.23 -12.62
N ASP A 79 -1.96 0.79 -13.02
CA ASP A 79 -1.80 -0.39 -13.88
C ASP A 79 -2.38 -1.64 -13.21
N LEU A 80 -2.04 -1.90 -11.94
CA LEU A 80 -2.52 -3.09 -11.21
C LEU A 80 -4.04 -3.12 -11.11
N LEU A 81 -4.66 -1.98 -10.78
CA LEU A 81 -6.11 -1.87 -10.68
C LEU A 81 -6.78 -2.03 -12.05
N THR A 82 -6.20 -1.47 -13.11
CA THR A 82 -6.71 -1.60 -14.49
C THR A 82 -6.56 -3.03 -15.02
N GLU A 83 -5.50 -3.73 -14.62
CA GLU A 83 -5.26 -5.14 -14.93
C GLU A 83 -6.19 -6.10 -14.16
N GLY A 84 -7.00 -5.59 -13.23
CA GLY A 84 -8.01 -6.36 -12.50
C GLY A 84 -7.58 -6.85 -11.13
N ALA A 85 -6.46 -6.36 -10.58
CA ALA A 85 -6.11 -6.65 -9.19
C ALA A 85 -7.22 -6.14 -8.26
N PRO A 86 -7.71 -6.96 -7.29
CA PRO A 86 -8.72 -6.50 -6.35
C PRO A 86 -8.18 -5.30 -5.56
N PRO A 87 -8.94 -4.20 -5.41
CA PRO A 87 -8.47 -3.01 -4.70
C PRO A 87 -7.99 -3.31 -3.27
N SER A 88 -8.60 -4.30 -2.62
CA SER A 88 -8.24 -4.79 -1.28
C SER A 88 -6.87 -5.46 -1.20
N THR A 89 -6.20 -5.73 -2.32
CA THR A 89 -4.85 -6.33 -2.35
C THR A 89 -3.73 -5.29 -2.52
N VAL A 90 -4.08 -4.03 -2.76
CA VAL A 90 -3.12 -2.95 -2.99
C VAL A 90 -3.11 -2.02 -1.78
N LEU A 91 -1.97 -1.95 -1.11
CA LEU A 91 -1.69 -1.04 0.01
C LEU A 91 -0.55 -0.09 -0.36
N ARG A 92 -0.83 1.21 -0.23
CA ARG A 92 0.14 2.31 -0.32
C ARG A 92 0.26 2.98 1.04
N VAL A 93 1.50 3.21 1.45
CA VAL A 93 1.83 3.92 2.70
C VAL A 93 2.90 4.97 2.41
N GLN A 94 2.61 6.22 2.75
CA GLN A 94 3.59 7.31 2.82
C GLN A 94 4.00 7.51 4.28
N PHE A 95 5.24 7.17 4.61
CA PHE A 95 5.74 7.26 5.98
C PHE A 95 6.09 8.69 6.42
N ASP A 96 6.27 9.62 5.46
CA ASP A 96 6.64 11.01 5.77
C ASP A 96 5.47 11.85 6.29
N ASP A 97 4.22 11.47 5.97
CA ASP A 97 3.01 12.28 6.24
C ASP A 97 2.20 11.80 7.45
N VAL A 98 2.64 10.76 8.15
CA VAL A 98 1.89 10.19 9.28
C VAL A 98 2.63 10.41 10.60
N GLY A 99 2.35 11.55 11.25
CA GLY A 99 3.00 11.92 12.51
C GLY A 99 2.82 10.91 13.66
N SER A 100 1.77 10.09 13.61
CA SER A 100 1.48 9.04 14.60
C SER A 100 2.29 7.75 14.42
N LEU A 101 3.11 7.64 13.37
CA LEU A 101 4.00 6.48 13.18
C LEU A 101 5.11 6.40 14.23
N HIS A 102 5.56 7.54 14.76
CA HIS A 102 6.71 7.60 15.66
C HIS A 102 6.49 6.89 16.99
N ASP A 103 5.23 6.76 17.41
CA ASP A 103 4.86 6.13 18.68
C ASP A 103 4.55 4.63 18.54
N LEU A 104 4.57 4.10 17.31
CA LEU A 104 4.30 2.69 17.04
C LEU A 104 5.58 1.86 17.13
N VAL A 105 5.53 0.78 17.93
CA VAL A 105 6.52 -0.29 17.86
C VAL A 105 6.22 -1.15 16.63
N ASP A 106 7.24 -1.33 15.79
CA ASP A 106 7.18 -2.07 14.51
C ASP A 106 6.09 -1.56 13.54
N PRO A 107 6.14 -0.29 13.11
CA PRO A 107 5.05 0.35 12.37
C PRO A 107 4.69 -0.36 11.06
N ILE A 108 5.67 -0.91 10.36
CA ILE A 108 5.45 -1.65 9.11
C ILE A 108 4.62 -2.91 9.37
N LEU A 109 5.00 -3.70 10.40
CA LEU A 109 4.30 -4.94 10.74
C LEU A 109 2.88 -4.66 11.21
N ARG A 110 2.70 -3.64 12.06
CA ARG A 110 1.37 -3.25 12.55
C ARG A 110 0.44 -2.79 11.44
N ILE A 111 0.95 -2.05 10.45
CA ILE A 111 0.15 -1.62 9.30
C ILE A 111 -0.20 -2.81 8.41
N ALA A 112 0.74 -3.72 8.17
CA ALA A 112 0.51 -4.93 7.40
C ALA A 112 -0.56 -5.82 8.07
N ASP A 113 -0.39 -6.13 9.36
CA ASP A 113 -1.35 -6.93 10.14
C ASP A 113 -2.75 -6.30 10.10
N TRP A 114 -2.84 -4.98 10.33
CA TRP A 114 -4.12 -4.27 10.29
C TRP A 114 -4.77 -4.35 8.91
N PHE A 115 -3.99 -4.16 7.84
CA PHE A 115 -4.48 -4.22 6.47
C PHE A 115 -5.01 -5.61 6.10
N GLU A 116 -4.29 -6.66 6.47
CA GLU A 116 -4.71 -8.05 6.25
C GLU A 116 -6.07 -8.35 6.91
N HIS A 117 -6.23 -7.93 8.17
CA HIS A 117 -7.44 -8.20 8.94
C HIS A 117 -8.66 -7.34 8.53
N HIS A 118 -8.45 -6.08 8.12
CA HIS A 118 -9.55 -5.13 7.92
C HIS A 118 -9.86 -4.81 6.46
N VAL A 119 -8.93 -5.07 5.53
CA VAL A 119 -9.08 -4.67 4.12
C VAL A 119 -8.91 -5.85 3.19
N ALA A 120 -7.79 -6.58 3.26
CA ALA A 120 -7.54 -7.70 2.36
C ALA A 120 -8.57 -8.82 2.54
N GLY A 121 -9.11 -8.94 3.76
CA GLY A 121 -9.95 -10.05 4.17
C GLY A 121 -9.07 -11.25 4.46
N ALA A 122 -9.11 -11.76 5.69
CA ALA A 122 -8.49 -13.03 6.01
C ALA A 122 -9.18 -14.11 5.17
N HIS A 123 -8.42 -14.75 4.27
CA HIS A 123 -8.86 -15.94 3.54
C HIS A 123 -9.01 -17.14 4.47
#